data_AF-A0AAT9M2W0-F1
#
_entry.id   AF-A0AAT9M2W0-F1
#
_cell.length_a   1.000
_cell.length_b   1.000
_cell.length_c   1.000
_cell.angle_alpha   90.00
_cell.angle_beta   90.00
_cell.angle_gamma   90.00
#
_symmetry.space_group_name_H-M   'P 1'
#
loop_
_entity.id
_entity.type
_entity.pdbx_description
1 polymer ?
#
loop_
_entity_poly.entity_id
_entity_poly.type
_entity_poly.pdbx_seq_one_letter_code
_entity_poly.pdbx_strand_id
1 'polypeptide(L)' 'MTGGKRDLVHVHITDDLPIRAQALPYADRVEIRLGNAFPVALIIDYAALGVLERAIQQGWSELDAAGRSKGGSDAGLR' A
#
# COMPACT_ATOMS: atom_id res chain seq x y z
N MET A 1 7.65 -18.28 26.32
CA MET A 1 8.35 -17.35 25.40
C MET A 1 7.32 -16.36 24.90
N THR A 2 7.59 -15.08 25.09
CA THR A 2 6.67 -13.94 25.06
C THR A 2 5.91 -13.79 23.74
N GLY A 3 4.58 -13.80 23.81
CA GLY A 3 3.74 -13.25 22.76
C GLY A 3 3.94 -11.74 22.70
N GLY A 4 4.88 -11.30 21.88
CA GLY A 4 5.04 -9.89 21.56
C GLY A 4 3.77 -9.39 20.89
N LYS A 5 3.09 -8.45 21.54
CA LYS A 5 2.00 -7.68 20.93
C LYS A 5 2.56 -7.07 19.65
N ARG A 6 1.97 -7.41 18.50
CA ARG A 6 2.32 -6.73 17.25
C ARG A 6 1.82 -5.30 17.38
N ASP A 7 2.71 -4.38 17.70
CA ASP A 7 2.40 -2.96 17.67
C ASP A 7 2.23 -2.59 16.19
N LEU A 8 0.97 -2.48 15.77
CA LEU A 8 0.59 -2.17 14.40
C LEU A 8 0.23 -0.70 14.31
N VAL A 9 0.94 0.02 13.45
CA VAL A 9 0.59 1.38 13.06
C VAL A 9 -0.27 1.30 11.80
N HIS A 10 -1.49 1.82 11.86
CA HIS A 10 -2.37 1.94 10.70
C HIS A 10 -2.25 3.34 10.10
N VAL A 11 -1.99 3.40 8.80
CA VAL A 11 -2.06 4.63 8.00
C VAL A 11 -3.13 4.42 6.94
N HIS A 12 -4.21 5.19 7.00
CA HIS A 12 -5.24 5.17 5.98
C HIS A 12 -4.87 6.19 4.89
N ILE A 13 -4.75 5.72 3.65
CA ILE A 13 -4.43 6.53 2.47
C ILE A 13 -5.70 6.62 1.61
N THR A 14 -6.14 7.84 1.35
CA THR A 14 -7.26 8.18 0.45
C THR A 14 -6.73 8.78 -0.86
N ASP A 15 -7.59 8.87 -1.87
CA ASP A 15 -7.23 9.32 -3.23
C ASP A 15 -6.80 10.80 -3.31
N ASP A 16 -7.23 11.61 -2.34
CA ASP A 16 -6.88 13.03 -2.20
C ASP A 16 -5.60 13.28 -1.40
N LEU A 17 -5.03 12.24 -0.76
CA LEU A 17 -3.82 12.37 0.04
C LEU A 17 -2.58 12.54 -0.86
N PRO A 18 -1.80 13.63 -0.72
CA PRO A 18 -0.57 13.79 -1.50
C PRO A 18 0.48 12.75 -1.12
N ILE A 19 1.02 12.06 -2.12
CA ILE A 19 2.10 11.07 -1.95
C ILE A 19 3.31 11.52 -2.77
N ARG A 20 4.49 11.56 -2.14
CA ARG A 20 5.76 11.86 -2.83
C ARG A 20 6.81 10.84 -2.46
N ALA A 21 7.48 10.28 -3.47
CA ALA A 21 8.64 9.41 -3.29
C ALA A 21 9.92 10.18 -3.63
N GLN A 22 10.93 10.07 -2.77
CA GLN A 22 12.25 10.67 -2.98
C GLN A 22 13.34 9.61 -2.75
N ALA A 23 14.19 9.41 -3.75
CA ALA A 23 15.38 8.58 -3.59
C ALA A 23 16.43 9.32 -2.74
N LEU A 24 17.05 8.58 -1.82
CA LEU A 24 18.14 9.02 -0.96
C LEU A 24 19.39 8.20 -1.34
N PRO A 25 20.08 8.53 -2.45
CA PRO A 25 21.09 7.65 -3.07
C PRO A 25 22.29 7.38 -2.18
N TYR A 26 22.69 8.34 -1.34
CA TYR A 26 23.80 8.17 -0.40
C TYR A 26 23.44 7.28 0.81
N ALA A 27 22.16 6.99 1.00
CA ALA A 27 21.66 6.15 2.09
C ALA A 27 21.04 4.84 1.59
N ASP A 28 21.12 4.55 0.27
CA ASP A 28 20.52 3.38 -0.40
C ASP A 28 19.04 3.14 -0.01
N ARG A 29 18.28 4.24 0.02
CA ARG A 29 16.91 4.29 0.53
C ARG A 29 15.98 5.11 -0.35
N VAL A 30 14.69 4.89 -0.17
CA VAL A 30 13.61 5.76 -0.66
C VAL A 30 12.77 6.22 0.52
N GLU A 31 12.49 7.52 0.57
CA GLU A 31 11.49 8.10 1.47
C GLU A 31 10.17 8.28 0.72
N ILE A 32 9.10 7.67 1.23
CA ILE A 32 7.72 7.95 0.79
C ILE A 32 7.05 8.82 1.84
N ARG A 33 6.62 10.01 1.44
CA ARG A 33 5.91 10.98 2.29
C ARG A 33 4.43 10.96 1.96
N LEU A 34 3.61 10.81 3.00
CA LEU A 34 2.14 10.78 2.93
C LEU A 34 1.59 12.04 3.63
N GLY A 35 1.08 13.01 2.86
CA GLY A 35 0.54 14.28 3.35
C GLY A 35 1.41 15.51 3.06
N ASN A 36 0.94 16.69 3.49
CA ASN A 36 1.59 17.99 3.21
C ASN A 36 2.36 18.55 4.43
N ALA A 37 1.65 19.05 5.44
CA ALA A 37 2.23 19.85 6.53
C ALA A 37 3.00 19.01 7.57
N PHE A 38 2.49 17.82 7.89
CA PHE A 38 3.10 16.86 8.82
C PHE A 38 3.01 15.45 8.22
N PRO A 39 3.83 15.13 7.21
CA PRO A 39 3.69 13.87 6.51
C PRO A 39 4.16 12.69 7.37
N VAL A 40 3.48 11.56 7.23
CA VAL A 40 4.07 10.28 7.64
C VAL A 40 5.15 9.93 6.61
N ALA A 41 6.38 9.74 7.08
CA ALA A 41 7.50 9.33 6.25
C ALA A 41 7.78 7.83 6.44
N LEU A 42 7.68 7.07 5.35
CA LEU A 42 8.09 5.68 5.29
C LEU A 42 9.46 5.60 4.60
N ILE A 43 10.48 5.18 5.34
CA ILE A 43 11.83 4.96 4.81
C ILE A 43 11.99 3.48 4.46
N ILE A 44 12.39 3.21 3.22
CA ILE A 44 12.49 1.87 2.68
C ILE A 44 13.90 1.67 2.12
N ASP A 45 14.60 0.64 2.57
CA ASP A 45 15.89 0.26 2.00
C ASP A 45 15.72 -0.26 0.56
N TYR A 46 16.68 0.01 -0.31
CA TYR A 46 16.63 -0.33 -1.73
C TYR A 46 16.30 -1.81 -1.98
N ALA A 47 16.92 -2.72 -1.22
CA ALA A 47 16.69 -4.15 -1.31
C ALA A 47 15.24 -4.57 -0.99
N ALA A 48 14.50 -3.77 -0.22
CA ALA A 48 13.12 -4.05 0.15
C ALA A 48 12.08 -3.50 -0.85
N LEU A 49 12.48 -2.61 -1.77
CA LEU A 49 11.56 -1.95 -2.71
C LEU A 49 10.77 -2.96 -3.56
N GLY A 50 11.46 -3.96 -4.13
CA GLY A 50 10.81 -4.98 -4.95
C GLY A 50 9.85 -5.87 -4.15
N VAL A 51 10.09 -6.06 -2.85
CA VAL A 51 9.16 -6.81 -1.99
C VAL A 51 7.90 -5.99 -1.72
N LEU A 52 8.05 -4.70 -1.41
CA LEU A 52 6.93 -3.79 -1.18
C LEU A 52 6.05 -3.65 -2.44
N GLU A 53 6.67 -3.44 -3.60
CA GLU A 53 5.97 -3.35 -4.88
C GLU A 53 5.10 -4.59 -5.12
N ARG A 54 5.67 -5.79 -5.00
CA ARG A 54 4.93 -7.04 -5.19
C ARG A 54 3.76 -7.18 -4.22
N ALA A 55 3.94 -6.79 -2.95
CA ALA A 55 2.87 -6.85 -1.97
C ALA A 55 1.70 -5.93 -2.33
N ILE A 56 1.99 -4.71 -2.82
CA ILE A 56 0.96 -3.77 -3.28
C ILE A 56 0.23 -4.32 -4.51
N GLN A 57 0.97 -4.83 -5.51
CA GLN A 57 0.39 -5.40 -6.74
C GLN A 57 -0.48 -6.64 -6.46
N GLN A 58 -0.07 -7.47 -5.50
CA GLN A 58 -0.88 -8.60 -5.04
C GLN A 58 -2.20 -8.11 -4.42
N GLY A 59 -2.16 -7.11 -3.54
CA GLY A 59 -3.37 -6.52 -2.94
C GLY A 59 -4.31 -5.92 -3.98
N TRP A 60 -3.77 -5.26 -5.01
CA TRP A 60 -4.56 -4.80 -6.16
C TRP A 60 -5.26 -5.95 -6.87
N SER A 61 -4.53 -7.02 -7.19
CA SER A 61 -5.07 -8.19 -7.89
C SER A 61 -6.20 -8.87 -7.10
N GLU A 62 -6.07 -8.95 -5.77
CA GLU A 62 -7.08 -9.51 -4.88
C GLU A 62 -8.35 -8.65 -4.84
N LEU A 63 -8.22 -7.32 -4.75
CA LEU A 63 -9.34 -6.39 -4.78
C LEU A 63 -10.08 -6.44 -6.12
N ASP A 64 -9.34 -6.52 -7.22
CA ASP A 64 -9.89 -6.65 -8.57
C ASP A 64 -10.70 -7.95 -8.76
N ALA A 65 -10.19 -9.06 -8.23
CA ALA A 65 -10.88 -10.35 -8.26
C ALA A 65 -12.17 -10.32 -7.41
N ALA A 66 -12.13 -9.67 -6.26
CA ALA A 66 -13.28 -9.51 -5.38
C ALA A 66 -14.36 -8.59 -5.98
N GLY A 67 -13.96 -7.50 -6.65
CA GLY A 67 -14.87 -6.49 -7.21
C GLY A 67 -15.61 -6.92 -8.48
N ARG A 68 -15.05 -7.85 -9.28
CA ARG A 68 -15.66 -8.30 -10.55
C ARG A 68 -16.55 -9.54 -10.43
N SER A 69 -16.60 -10.18 -9.26
CA SER A 69 -17.40 -11.40 -9.04
C SER A 69 -18.87 -11.13 -8.68
N LYS A 70 -19.29 -9.87 -8.50
CA LYS A 70 -20.67 -9.47 -8.13
C LYS A 70 -21.52 -8.89 -9.28
N GLY A 71 -21.03 -8.94 -10.52
CA GLY A 71 -21.70 -8.33 -11.68
C GLY A 71 -22.42 -9.28 -12.64
N GLY A 72 -22.51 -10.58 -12.36
CA GLY A 72 -23.03 -11.55 -13.32
C GLY A 72 -23.85 -12.65 -12.68
N SER A 73 -25.10 -12.36 -12.30
CA SER A 73 -26.24 -13.29 -12.18
C SER A 73 -27.45 -12.55 -11.62
N ASP A 74 -28.11 -11.72 -12.42
CA ASP A 74 -29.59 -11.50 -12.41
C ASP A 74 -29.99 -10.42 -13.44
N ALA A 75 -29.67 -10.66 -14.72
CA ALA A 75 -30.33 -9.95 -15.82
C ALA A 75 -31.31 -10.94 -16.45
N GLY A 76 -32.58 -10.77 -16.06
CA GLY A 76 -33.66 -11.70 -16.33
C GLY A 76 -33.82 -12.10 -17.79
N LEU A 77 -34.00 -13.40 -17.98
CA LEU A 77 -34.62 -13.95 -19.17
C LEU A 77 -36.13 -13.62 -19.09
N ARG A 78 -36.54 -12.60 -19.85
CA ARG A 78 -37.90 -12.50 -20.39
C ARG A 78 -37.94 -13.24 -21.72
#